data_AF-A0A7H8PJR0-F1
#
_entry.id   AF-A0A7H8PJR0-F1
#
_cell.length_a   1.000
_cell.length_b   1.000
_cell.length_c   1.000
_cell.angle_alpha   90.00
_cell.angle_beta   90.00
_cell.angle_gamma   90.00
#
_symmetry.space_group_name_H-M   'P 1'
#
loop_
_entity.id
_entity.type
_entity.pdbx_description
1 polymer ?
#
loop_
_entity_poly.entity_id
_entity_poly.type
_entity_poly.pdbx_seq_one_letter_code
_entity_poly.pdbx_strand_id
1 'polypeptide(L)'
;MKTINFLIQAFGFLNTDDFYKSTFGAISLKAIKWSCFLAVFELFLKEYLGLDLIVFFAFVLLIIAEYITGIKAARKQGKRFESRKAGRMIFKICIYLFVIFLLFSFSKAISVPEIAGLEINPFSWLYYTVFFAIVFQLFVSYLENLGTLGYKESKTIVGIILRKYNEKFEFDGKKRDTGIE
;
A
#
# COMPACT_ATOMS: atom_id res chain seq x y z
N MET A 1 2.99 -28.37 31.37
CA MET A 1 2.25 -29.39 30.58
C MET A 1 1.55 -30.45 31.45
N LYS A 2 2.17 -30.95 32.54
CA LYS A 2 1.57 -32.03 33.38
C LYS A 2 0.27 -31.63 34.11
N THR A 3 0.18 -30.41 34.62
CA THR A 3 -0.98 -29.92 35.38
C THR A 3 -2.24 -29.77 34.51
N ILE A 4 -2.07 -29.32 33.26
CA ILE A 4 -3.19 -29.12 32.32
C ILE A 4 -3.72 -30.49 31.84
N ASN A 5 -2.84 -31.44 31.51
CA ASN A 5 -3.27 -32.79 31.13
C ASN A 5 -4.01 -33.51 32.28
N PHE A 6 -3.56 -33.35 33.54
CA PHE A 6 -4.24 -33.93 34.70
C PHE A 6 -5.67 -33.37 34.89
N LEU A 7 -5.85 -32.06 34.73
CA LEU A 7 -7.16 -31.41 34.84
C LEU A 7 -8.13 -31.87 33.75
N ILE A 8 -7.64 -32.00 32.52
CA ILE A 8 -8.47 -32.37 31.37
C ILE A 8 -8.80 -33.88 31.38
N GLN A 9 -7.92 -34.72 31.96
CA GLN A 9 -8.20 -36.13 32.25
C GLN A 9 -9.32 -36.32 33.25
N ALA A 10 -9.47 -35.43 34.23
CA ALA A 10 -10.60 -35.47 35.17
C ALA A 10 -11.96 -35.25 34.48
N PHE A 11 -11.98 -34.63 33.29
CA PHE A 11 -13.17 -34.46 32.46
C PHE A 11 -13.34 -35.56 31.40
N GLY A 12 -12.52 -36.61 31.43
CA GLY A 12 -12.64 -37.77 30.54
C GLY A 12 -11.88 -37.66 29.21
N PHE A 13 -11.06 -36.63 29.01
CA PHE A 13 -10.22 -36.50 27.81
C PHE A 13 -8.85 -37.11 28.06
N LEU A 14 -8.31 -37.83 27.09
CA LEU A 14 -7.02 -38.51 27.26
C LEU A 14 -5.87 -37.50 27.45
N ASN A 15 -5.85 -36.49 26.57
CA ASN A 15 -4.77 -35.52 26.44
C ASN A 15 -5.35 -34.16 26.05
N THR A 16 -4.56 -33.09 26.17
CA THR A 16 -4.88 -31.76 25.59
C THR A 16 -5.29 -31.84 24.11
N ASP A 17 -4.59 -32.63 23.29
CA ASP A 17 -4.93 -32.80 21.87
C ASP A 17 -6.30 -33.46 21.63
N ASP A 18 -6.71 -34.38 22.50
CA ASP A 18 -8.00 -35.07 22.43
C ASP A 18 -9.15 -34.10 22.76
N PHE A 19 -8.94 -33.28 23.79
CA PHE A 19 -9.82 -32.16 24.10
C PHE A 19 -9.94 -31.15 22.97
N TYR A 20 -8.83 -30.75 22.32
CA TYR A 20 -8.86 -29.84 21.18
C TYR A 20 -9.61 -30.44 19.98
N LYS A 21 -9.40 -31.73 19.68
CA LYS A 21 -10.12 -32.40 18.59
C LYS A 21 -11.60 -32.59 18.88
N SER A 22 -11.98 -32.87 20.12
CA SER A 22 -13.39 -33.04 20.50
C SER A 22 -14.14 -31.70 20.54
N THR A 23 -13.50 -30.65 21.07
CA THR A 23 -14.11 -29.33 21.27
C THR A 23 -14.07 -28.47 20.00
N PHE A 24 -12.96 -28.53 19.26
CA PHE A 24 -12.69 -27.67 18.10
C PHE A 24 -12.39 -28.47 16.83
N GLY A 25 -12.60 -29.79 16.78
CA GLY A 25 -12.26 -30.61 15.61
C GLY A 25 -12.95 -30.19 14.31
N ALA A 26 -14.10 -29.53 14.40
CA ALA A 26 -14.79 -28.92 13.26
C ALA A 26 -14.16 -27.60 12.81
N ILE A 27 -13.41 -26.92 13.69
CA ILE A 27 -12.76 -25.64 13.41
C ILE A 27 -11.26 -25.89 13.18
N SER A 28 -10.82 -25.73 11.94
CA SER A 28 -9.41 -25.86 11.60
C SER A 28 -8.58 -24.87 12.42
N LEU A 29 -7.71 -25.37 13.31
CA LEU A 29 -6.69 -24.58 14.01
C LEU A 29 -5.85 -23.72 13.05
N LYS A 30 -5.68 -24.17 11.79
CA LYS A 30 -5.03 -23.38 10.74
C LYS A 30 -5.89 -22.17 10.36
N ALA A 31 -7.20 -22.35 10.19
CA ALA A 31 -8.12 -21.26 9.90
C ALA A 31 -8.12 -20.23 11.03
N ILE A 32 -8.17 -20.66 12.30
CA ILE A 32 -8.07 -19.74 13.46
C ILE A 32 -6.78 -18.93 13.41
N LYS A 33 -5.62 -19.58 13.17
CA LYS A 33 -4.33 -18.89 13.08
C LYS A 33 -4.32 -17.85 11.98
N TRP A 34 -4.82 -18.19 10.78
CA TRP A 34 -4.91 -17.26 9.66
C TRP A 34 -5.87 -16.10 9.92
N SER A 35 -7.05 -16.37 10.48
CA SER A 35 -8.03 -15.33 10.82
C SER A 35 -7.48 -14.38 11.87
N CYS A 36 -6.81 -14.89 12.91
CA CYS A 36 -6.18 -14.07 13.94
C CYS A 36 -5.06 -13.20 13.35
N PHE A 37 -4.20 -13.78 12.51
CA PHE A 37 -3.15 -13.03 11.81
C PHE A 37 -3.74 -11.91 10.94
N LEU A 38 -4.76 -12.21 10.13
CA LEU A 38 -5.42 -11.22 9.27
C LEU A 38 -6.09 -10.11 10.09
N ALA A 39 -6.75 -10.45 11.21
CA ALA A 39 -7.37 -9.47 12.09
C ALA A 39 -6.34 -8.53 12.74
N VAL A 40 -5.23 -9.07 13.26
CA VAL A 40 -4.14 -8.26 13.83
C VAL A 40 -3.50 -7.39 12.75
N PHE A 41 -3.34 -7.93 11.54
CA PHE A 41 -2.78 -7.19 10.42
C PHE A 41 -3.72 -6.06 9.96
N GLU A 42 -5.01 -6.31 9.83
CA GLU A 42 -6.00 -5.28 9.51
C GLU A 42 -6.05 -4.19 10.58
N LEU A 43 -6.02 -4.57 11.86
CA LEU A 43 -5.96 -3.61 12.96
C LEU A 43 -4.70 -2.75 12.87
N PHE A 44 -3.55 -3.35 12.58
CA PHE A 44 -2.31 -2.61 12.37
C PHE A 44 -2.44 -1.59 11.21
N LEU A 45 -3.01 -1.98 10.08
CA LEU A 45 -3.21 -1.08 8.94
C LEU A 45 -4.13 0.09 9.29
N LYS A 46 -5.23 -0.17 9.99
CA LYS A 46 -6.18 0.87 10.42
C LYS A 46 -5.58 1.81 11.45
N GLU A 47 -4.91 1.27 12.47
CA GLU A 47 -4.41 2.05 13.60
C GLU A 47 -3.16 2.87 13.29
N TYR A 48 -2.33 2.43 12.34
CA TYR A 48 -1.05 3.07 12.02
C TYR A 48 -0.99 3.71 10.65
N LEU A 49 -1.75 3.21 9.66
CA LEU A 49 -1.74 3.76 8.30
C LEU A 49 -3.07 4.41 7.92
N GLY A 50 -4.15 4.20 8.67
CA GLY A 50 -5.48 4.68 8.33
C GLY A 50 -6.08 3.98 7.11
N LEU A 51 -5.61 2.78 6.78
CA LEU A 51 -6.01 2.07 5.58
C LEU A 51 -6.82 0.82 5.92
N ASP A 52 -7.96 0.68 5.25
CA ASP A 52 -8.67 -0.60 5.21
C ASP A 52 -7.85 -1.66 4.48
N LEU A 53 -8.05 -2.93 4.87
CA LEU A 53 -7.34 -4.06 4.29
C LEU A 53 -7.49 -4.12 2.76
N ILE A 54 -8.68 -3.84 2.24
CA ILE A 54 -8.98 -3.83 0.79
C ILE A 54 -8.19 -2.71 0.09
N VAL A 55 -8.15 -1.51 0.67
CA VAL A 55 -7.42 -0.35 0.11
C VAL A 55 -5.92 -0.65 0.09
N PHE A 56 -5.38 -1.21 1.16
CA PHE A 56 -3.99 -1.64 1.23
C PHE A 56 -3.66 -2.69 0.17
N PHE A 57 -4.52 -3.70 -0.03
CA PHE A 57 -4.33 -4.68 -1.09
C PHE A 57 -4.34 -4.06 -2.49
N ALA A 58 -5.28 -3.15 -2.78
CA ALA A 58 -5.31 -2.43 -4.05
C ALA A 58 -4.04 -1.60 -4.27
N PHE A 59 -3.54 -0.94 -3.22
CA PHE A 59 -2.29 -0.19 -3.25
C PHE A 59 -1.08 -1.07 -3.54
N VAL A 60 -0.97 -2.24 -2.89
CA VAL A 60 0.10 -3.22 -3.15
C VAL A 60 0.02 -3.78 -4.57
N LEU A 61 -1.18 -4.11 -5.06
CA LEU A 61 -1.37 -4.57 -6.44
C LEU A 61 -0.92 -3.52 -7.46
N LEU A 62 -1.21 -2.24 -7.21
CA LEU A 62 -0.76 -1.15 -8.06
C LEU A 62 0.77 -1.04 -8.08
N ILE A 63 1.43 -1.15 -6.93
CA ILE A 63 2.90 -1.16 -6.82
C ILE A 63 3.50 -2.34 -7.60
N ILE A 64 2.96 -3.54 -7.44
CA ILE A 64 3.44 -4.74 -8.15
C ILE A 64 3.25 -4.58 -9.66
N ALA A 65 2.09 -4.06 -10.09
CA ALA A 65 1.81 -3.80 -11.49
C ALA A 65 2.79 -2.77 -12.08
N GLU A 66 3.04 -1.67 -11.37
CA GLU A 66 4.02 -0.63 -11.73
C GLU A 66 5.43 -1.23 -11.85
N TYR A 67 5.85 -2.07 -10.90
CA TYR A 67 7.16 -2.71 -10.93
C TYR A 67 7.35 -3.64 -12.14
N ILE A 68 6.40 -4.56 -12.33
CA ILE A 68 6.47 -5.57 -13.39
C ILE A 68 6.46 -4.89 -14.75
N THR A 69 5.59 -3.89 -14.94
CA THR A 69 5.55 -3.14 -16.19
C THR A 69 6.81 -2.31 -16.40
N GLY A 70 7.38 -1.70 -15.35
CA GLY A 70 8.64 -0.97 -15.41
C GLY A 70 9.82 -1.85 -15.82
N ILE A 71 9.94 -3.07 -15.27
CA ILE A 71 10.97 -4.02 -15.69
C ILE A 71 10.80 -4.40 -17.16
N LYS A 72 9.56 -4.73 -17.57
CA LYS A 72 9.27 -5.11 -18.96
C LYS A 72 9.59 -3.96 -19.92
N ALA A 73 9.23 -2.73 -19.56
CA ALA A 73 9.50 -1.52 -20.34
C ALA A 73 11.02 -1.26 -20.45
N ALA A 74 11.77 -1.37 -19.34
CA ALA A 74 13.22 -1.23 -19.33
C ALA A 74 13.90 -2.26 -20.24
N ARG A 75 13.43 -3.52 -20.23
CA ARG A 75 13.94 -4.58 -21.10
C ARG A 75 13.66 -4.29 -22.57
N LYS A 76 12.46 -3.79 -22.91
CA LYS A 76 12.11 -3.38 -24.28
C LYS A 76 12.99 -2.23 -24.79
N GLN A 77 13.43 -1.34 -23.91
CA GLN A 77 14.36 -0.25 -24.22
C GLN A 77 15.84 -0.70 -24.25
N GLY A 78 16.13 -2.01 -24.15
CA GLY A 78 17.50 -2.53 -24.16
C GLY A 78 18.34 -2.20 -22.90
N LYS A 79 17.72 -1.67 -21.84
CA LYS A 79 18.43 -1.32 -20.61
C LYS A 79 18.69 -2.59 -19.79
N ARG A 80 19.94 -2.79 -19.34
CA ARG A 80 20.29 -3.89 -18.44
C ARG A 80 19.59 -3.72 -17.09
N PHE A 81 19.25 -4.85 -16.47
CA PHE A 81 18.72 -4.88 -15.13
C PHE A 81 19.81 -4.38 -14.16
N GLU A 82 19.51 -3.31 -13.44
CA GLU A 82 20.42 -2.74 -12.45
C GLU A 82 19.78 -2.89 -11.08
N SER A 83 20.45 -3.57 -10.15
CA SER A 83 19.96 -3.73 -8.77
C SER A 83 19.67 -2.39 -8.08
N ARG A 84 20.36 -1.31 -8.51
CA ARG A 84 20.09 0.06 -8.07
C ARG A 84 18.65 0.52 -8.40
N LYS A 85 18.06 0.07 -9.51
CA LYS A 85 16.67 0.40 -9.89
C LYS A 85 15.65 -0.28 -8.97
N ALA A 86 15.90 -1.54 -8.61
CA ALA A 86 15.06 -2.25 -7.63
C ALA A 86 15.18 -1.61 -6.23
N GLY A 87 16.39 -1.24 -5.80
CA GLY A 87 16.60 -0.53 -4.54
C GLY A 87 15.89 0.82 -4.47
N ARG A 88 15.88 1.60 -5.58
CA ARG A 88 15.10 2.85 -5.67
C ARG A 88 13.60 2.60 -5.48
N MET A 89 13.08 1.48 -5.97
CA MET A 89 11.67 1.16 -5.82
C MET A 89 11.31 0.82 -4.36
N ILE A 90 12.11 -0.04 -3.72
CA ILE A 90 11.92 -0.38 -2.30
C ILE A 90 12.00 0.88 -1.44
N PHE A 91 13.01 1.73 -1.69
CA PHE A 91 13.15 2.99 -0.99
C PHE A 91 11.93 3.89 -1.17
N LYS A 92 11.41 4.00 -2.40
CA LYS A 92 10.19 4.77 -2.70
C LYS A 92 8.98 4.24 -1.91
N ILE A 93 8.79 2.92 -1.84
CA ILE A 93 7.71 2.29 -1.06
C ILE A 93 7.87 2.61 0.44
N CYS A 94 9.07 2.46 0.99
CA CYS A 94 9.35 2.79 2.39
C CYS A 94 9.03 4.25 2.70
N ILE A 95 9.42 5.18 1.82
CA ILE A 95 9.11 6.61 1.97
C ILE A 95 7.60 6.85 1.91
N TYR A 96 6.88 6.23 0.97
CA TYR A 96 5.43 6.39 0.90
C TYR A 96 4.73 5.89 2.17
N LEU A 97 5.08 4.68 2.64
CA LEU A 97 4.51 4.14 3.88
C LEU A 97 4.85 5.02 5.09
N PHE A 98 6.08 5.53 5.17
CA PHE A 98 6.50 6.41 6.26
C PHE A 98 5.75 7.74 6.27
N VAL A 99 5.59 8.38 5.10
CA VAL A 99 4.83 9.64 4.99
C VAL A 99 3.35 9.43 5.33
N ILE A 100 2.75 8.35 4.84
CA ILE A 100 1.35 7.98 5.17
C ILE A 100 1.20 7.78 6.69
N PHE A 101 2.11 7.02 7.31
CA PHE A 101 2.14 6.80 8.74
C PHE A 101 2.24 8.11 9.54
N LEU A 102 3.15 9.01 9.16
CA LEU A 102 3.32 10.29 9.84
C LEU A 102 2.06 11.15 9.75
N LEU A 103 1.51 11.32 8.55
CA LEU A 103 0.32 12.14 8.33
C LEU A 103 -0.90 11.58 9.05
N PHE A 104 -1.07 10.27 9.05
CA PHE A 104 -2.15 9.61 9.78
C PHE A 104 -1.98 9.75 11.31
N SER A 105 -0.74 9.65 11.79
CA SER A 105 -0.44 9.87 13.21
C SER A 105 -0.79 11.30 13.63
N PHE A 106 -0.48 12.30 12.80
CA PHE A 106 -0.86 13.70 13.06
C PHE A 106 -2.37 13.91 13.01
N SER A 107 -3.07 13.31 12.05
CA SER A 107 -4.53 13.45 11.96
C SER A 107 -5.24 12.85 13.16
N LYS A 108 -4.72 11.77 13.75
CA LYS A 108 -5.27 11.13 14.95
C LYS A 108 -4.89 11.85 16.25
N ALA A 109 -3.65 12.34 16.35
CA ALA A 109 -3.15 12.95 17.59
C ALA A 109 -3.68 14.36 17.82
N ILE A 110 -4.02 15.09 16.76
CA ILE A 110 -4.49 16.48 16.83
C ILE A 110 -6.01 16.49 16.67
N SER A 111 -6.72 16.61 17.80
CA SER A 111 -8.16 16.87 17.80
C SER A 111 -8.40 18.36 17.53
N VAL A 112 -9.05 18.65 16.41
CA VAL A 112 -9.48 20.00 16.05
C VAL A 112 -10.96 20.13 16.40
N PRO A 113 -11.40 21.23 17.05
CA PRO A 113 -12.80 21.40 17.42
C PRO A 113 -13.69 21.40 16.18
N GLU A 114 -14.83 20.70 16.27
CA GLU A 114 -15.86 20.69 15.23
C GLU A 114 -16.46 22.08 15.06
N ILE A 115 -16.53 22.56 13.82
CA ILE A 115 -17.24 23.80 13.49
C ILE A 115 -18.52 23.40 12.75
N ALA A 116 -19.68 23.67 13.35
CA ALA A 116 -20.99 23.41 12.76
C ALA A 116 -21.23 21.94 12.34
N GLY A 117 -20.68 20.96 13.07
CA GLY A 117 -20.82 19.52 12.78
C GLY A 117 -19.96 19.03 11.61
N LEU A 118 -19.07 19.87 11.08
CA LEU A 118 -18.03 19.46 10.15
C LEU A 118 -16.71 19.31 10.93
N GLU A 119 -16.18 18.09 10.97
CA GLU A 119 -14.79 17.84 11.39
C GLU A 119 -13.85 18.45 10.33
N ILE A 120 -13.51 19.72 10.48
CA ILE A 120 -12.49 20.39 9.66
C ILE A 120 -11.13 20.08 10.29
N ASN A 121 -10.68 18.82 10.17
CA ASN A 121 -9.33 18.44 10.54
C ASN A 121 -8.39 18.62 9.34
N PRO A 122 -7.58 19.69 9.27
CA PRO A 122 -6.69 19.95 8.14
C PRO A 122 -5.63 18.85 7.98
N PHE A 123 -5.26 18.14 9.05
CA PHE A 123 -4.32 17.02 8.98
C PHE A 123 -4.95 15.79 8.34
N SER A 124 -6.23 15.51 8.60
CA SER A 124 -6.98 14.46 7.89
C SER A 124 -7.07 14.78 6.40
N TRP A 125 -7.36 16.03 6.04
CA TRP A 125 -7.42 16.45 4.63
C TRP A 125 -6.06 16.32 3.95
N LEU A 126 -4.99 16.73 4.63
CA LEU A 126 -3.62 16.59 4.15
C LEU A 126 -3.26 15.11 3.95
N TYR A 127 -3.60 14.24 4.91
CA TYR A 127 -3.42 12.79 4.80
C TYR A 127 -4.08 12.24 3.53
N TYR A 128 -5.38 12.49 3.33
CA TYR A 128 -6.11 11.97 2.16
C TYR A 128 -5.58 12.57 0.85
N THR A 129 -5.19 13.85 0.85
CA THR A 129 -4.62 14.52 -0.33
C THR A 129 -3.29 13.90 -0.74
N VAL A 130 -2.39 13.69 0.23
CA VAL A 130 -1.07 13.09 -0.03
C VAL A 130 -1.21 11.62 -0.40
N PHE A 131 -2.09 10.87 0.26
CA PHE A 131 -2.37 9.49 -0.10
C PHE A 131 -2.88 9.39 -1.54
N PHE A 132 -3.87 10.23 -1.91
CA PHE A 132 -4.36 10.32 -3.28
C PHE A 132 -3.25 10.69 -4.28
N ALA A 133 -2.39 11.66 -3.95
CA ALA A 133 -1.28 12.06 -4.80
C ALA A 133 -0.27 10.91 -5.04
N ILE A 134 0.03 10.12 -4.01
CA ILE A 134 0.91 8.94 -4.12
C ILE A 134 0.26 7.88 -5.04
N VAL A 135 -1.01 7.54 -4.80
CA VAL A 135 -1.74 6.57 -5.62
C VAL A 135 -1.80 7.04 -7.07
N PHE A 136 -2.11 8.32 -7.29
CA PHE A 136 -2.18 8.92 -8.61
C PHE A 136 -0.81 8.89 -9.31
N GLN A 137 0.27 9.22 -8.61
CA GLN A 137 1.63 9.16 -9.15
C GLN A 137 2.02 7.73 -9.55
N LEU A 138 1.70 6.73 -8.73
CA LEU A 138 1.93 5.32 -9.06
C LEU A 138 1.12 4.88 -10.29
N PHE A 139 -0.13 5.32 -10.36
CA PHE A 139 -1.00 5.03 -11.50
C PHE A 139 -0.49 5.64 -12.81
N VAL A 140 -0.02 6.90 -12.78
CA VAL A 140 0.62 7.54 -13.93
C VAL A 140 1.89 6.79 -14.35
N SER A 141 2.76 6.43 -13.39
CA SER A 141 3.98 5.63 -13.66
C SER A 141 3.65 4.30 -14.34
N TYR A 142 2.61 3.61 -13.85
CA TYR A 142 2.12 2.38 -14.45
C TYR A 142 1.66 2.57 -15.91
N LEU A 143 0.87 3.62 -16.19
CA LEU A 143 0.41 3.91 -17.54
C LEU A 143 1.55 4.30 -18.50
N GLU A 144 2.56 5.04 -18.03
CA GLU A 144 3.76 5.37 -18.81
C GLU A 144 4.53 4.11 -19.22
N ASN A 145 4.69 3.17 -18.30
CA ASN A 145 5.31 1.87 -18.56
C ASN A 145 4.51 1.08 -19.61
N LEU A 146 3.17 1.06 -19.51
CA LEU A 146 2.31 0.46 -20.53
C LEU A 146 2.44 1.14 -21.91
N GLY A 147 2.48 2.47 -21.94
CA GLY A 147 2.69 3.22 -23.18
C GLY A 147 3.99 2.83 -23.88
N THR A 148 5.07 2.61 -23.12
CA THR A 148 6.35 2.09 -23.64
C THR A 148 6.21 0.68 -24.23
N LEU A 149 5.40 -0.18 -23.59
CA LEU A 149 5.15 -1.55 -24.05
C LEU A 149 4.32 -1.61 -25.34
N GLY A 150 3.67 -0.52 -25.74
CA GLY A 150 2.95 -0.42 -27.02
C GLY A 150 1.43 -0.31 -26.88
N TYR A 151 0.91 -0.20 -25.66
CA TYR A 151 -0.52 0.03 -25.42
C TYR A 151 -0.87 1.48 -25.80
N LYS A 152 -1.53 1.65 -26.95
CA LYS A 152 -1.85 2.96 -27.55
C LYS A 152 -2.80 3.78 -26.66
N GLU A 153 -3.76 3.13 -26.02
CA GLU A 153 -4.74 3.77 -25.13
C GLU A 153 -4.06 4.41 -23.90
N SER A 154 -3.07 3.74 -23.32
CA SER A 154 -2.30 4.26 -22.19
C SER A 154 -1.51 5.51 -22.56
N LYS A 155 -0.95 5.58 -23.79
CA LYS A 155 -0.27 6.80 -24.27
C LYS A 155 -1.22 7.99 -24.39
N THR A 156 -2.44 7.78 -24.89
CA THR A 156 -3.44 8.85 -25.01
C THR A 156 -3.88 9.35 -23.64
N ILE A 157 -4.18 8.44 -22.71
CA ILE A 157 -4.61 8.79 -21.35
C ILE A 157 -3.50 9.54 -20.61
N VAL A 158 -2.26 9.05 -20.66
CA VAL A 158 -1.09 9.73 -20.07
C VAL A 158 -0.88 11.10 -20.71
N GLY A 159 -0.99 11.20 -22.04
CA GLY A 159 -0.86 12.47 -22.75
C GLY A 159 -1.90 13.51 -22.31
N ILE A 160 -3.16 13.09 -22.11
CA ILE A 160 -4.22 13.98 -21.60
C ILE A 160 -3.94 14.38 -20.15
N ILE A 161 -3.54 13.44 -19.31
CA ILE A 161 -3.23 13.69 -17.89
C ILE A 161 -2.05 14.66 -17.77
N LEU A 162 -0.94 14.39 -18.44
CA LEU A 162 0.26 15.22 -18.42
C LEU A 162 0.00 16.60 -19.02
N ARG A 163 -0.80 16.70 -20.09
CA ARG A 163 -1.17 17.99 -20.68
C ARG A 163 -1.97 18.83 -19.69
N LYS A 164 -3.00 18.25 -19.06
CA LYS A 164 -3.79 18.94 -18.03
C LYS A 164 -2.98 19.28 -16.78
N TYR A 165 -2.02 18.43 -16.41
CA TYR A 165 -1.15 18.68 -15.27
C TYR A 165 -0.16 19.82 -15.56
N ASN A 166 0.49 19.82 -16.74
CA ASN A 166 1.41 20.88 -17.18
C ASN A 166 0.71 22.20 -17.50
N GLU A 167 -0.52 22.19 -18.01
CA GLU A 167 -1.33 23.41 -18.21
C GLU A 167 -1.74 24.04 -16.87
N LYS A 168 -1.84 23.26 -15.80
CA LYS A 168 -2.28 23.72 -14.47
C LYS A 168 -1.14 24.01 -13.50
N PHE A 169 0.04 23.44 -13.76
CA PHE A 169 1.29 23.69 -13.07
C PHE A 169 2.33 24.06 -14.12
N GLU A 170 2.45 25.36 -14.43
CA GLU A 170 3.53 25.89 -15.28
C GLU A 170 4.89 25.65 -14.61
N PHE A 171 5.41 24.43 -14.67
CA PHE A 171 6.84 24.21 -14.55
C PHE A 171 7.45 24.57 -15.90
N ASP A 172 7.67 25.87 -16.10
CA ASP A 172 8.50 26.37 -17.18
C ASP A 172 9.96 25.96 -16.92
N GLY A 173 10.25 24.70 -17.26
CA GLY A 173 11.59 24.14 -17.28
C GLY A 173 12.33 24.41 -18.58
N LYS A 174 11.83 25.31 -19.46
CA LYS A 174 12.58 25.76 -20.63
C LYS A 174 13.51 26.91 -20.25
N LYS A 175 14.63 26.55 -19.63
CA LYS A 175 15.94 27.22 -19.77
C LYS A 175 17.01 26.36 -19.11
N ARG A 176 17.38 25.27 -19.79
CA ARG A 176 18.76 24.80 -19.75
C ARG A 176 19.22 24.78 -21.19
N ASP A 177 19.89 25.87 -21.52
CA ASP A 177 20.55 26.12 -22.78
C ASP A 177 21.34 24.88 -23.18
N THR A 178 21.01 24.36 -24.36
CA THR A 178 21.97 23.70 -25.23
C THR A 178 23.05 24.72 -25.58
N GLY A 179 24.02 24.89 -24.68
CA GLY A 179 25.31 25.49 -24.96
C GLY A 179 26.18 24.48 -25.69
N ILE A 180 25.87 24.26 -26.97
CA ILE A 180 26.85 23.87 -27.97
C ILE A 180 26.92 25.05 -28.92
N GLU A 181 27.78 26.01 -28.61
CA GLU A 181 28.74 26.65 -29.51
C GLU A 181 29.98 27.01 -28.67
#